data_AF-A0A2L0RR76-F1
#
_entry.id   AF-A0A2L0RR76-F1
#
_cell.length_a   1.000
_cell.length_b   1.000
_cell.length_c   1.000
_cell.angle_alpha   90.00
_cell.angle_beta   90.00
_cell.angle_gamma   90.00
#
_symmetry.space_group_name_H-M   'P 1'
#
loop_
_entity.id
_entity.type
_entity.pdbx_description
1 polymer ?
#
loop_
_entity_poly.entity_id
_entity_poly.type
_entity_poly.pdbx_seq_one_letter_code
_entity_poly.pdbx_strand_id
1 'polypeptide(L)'
;MFKPTTLALTLAALLASAVVQADIEVPLGNTQRVTRLFAFPNNCNVICFRPWTLEQTAEHYLNQSLQRDGYSRAKVSVKVHDDQVAASFSGVPDGYGQPLTALLNTADLAYQGASQLNTDGKWAYNWYLFLPLGMALENRKSIELLHFPPDYSLTQAQDYLESATTDRWATLLTSNGIPAGETPAYQTIIDIAPIAAPSNAGKDLEAVYSYFTDYQTRMVKELSLRPDGALPMVAFGAPVRSWIKQQYGQTVAVLGLAQISPEPGKPVWVLGANHPSYIWYAASPDTYDGNEQKADEAGLKVMGQDLSAACWQAGMGQKPASDANVLLKACMNTWQVTRKEQTCELFYTSVRDLTAEQANAKCATPTLKEQLKQLRSPAPLPSLAPPAL
;
A
#
# COMPACT_ATOMS: atom_id res chain seq x y z
N MET A 1 57.34 -4.27 52.21
CA MET A 1 56.36 -3.16 52.14
C MET A 1 55.59 -3.30 50.84
N PHE A 2 54.42 -3.93 50.88
CA PHE A 2 53.56 -4.15 49.71
C PHE A 2 52.53 -3.03 49.62
N LYS A 3 52.44 -2.35 48.47
CA LYS A 3 51.39 -1.38 48.16
C LYS A 3 50.22 -2.12 47.49
N PRO A 4 48.97 -1.94 47.94
CA PRO A 4 47.81 -2.46 47.23
C PRO A 4 47.38 -1.48 46.14
N THR A 5 47.16 -2.00 44.94
CA THR A 5 46.60 -1.27 43.80
C THR A 5 45.08 -1.39 43.86
N THR A 6 44.39 -0.27 44.08
CA THR A 6 42.94 -0.19 44.12
C THR A 6 42.36 -0.27 42.71
N LEU A 7 41.59 -1.32 42.44
CA LEU A 7 40.85 -1.52 41.20
C LEU A 7 39.54 -0.71 41.27
N ALA A 8 39.39 0.33 40.44
CA ALA A 8 38.16 1.09 40.33
C ALA A 8 37.23 0.43 39.29
N LEU A 9 36.15 -0.20 39.74
CA LEU A 9 35.05 -0.68 38.91
C LEU A 9 34.05 0.48 38.69
N THR A 10 34.03 1.02 37.47
CA THR A 10 32.96 1.93 37.03
C THR A 10 31.72 1.12 36.64
N LEU A 11 30.68 1.17 37.48
CA LEU A 11 29.36 0.61 37.19
C LEU A 11 28.58 1.62 36.32
N ALA A 12 28.42 1.32 35.04
CA ALA A 12 27.54 2.10 34.16
C ALA A 12 26.08 1.68 34.41
N ALA A 13 25.30 2.56 35.05
CA ALA A 13 23.86 2.35 35.23
C ALA A 13 23.12 2.71 33.94
N LEU A 14 22.61 1.71 33.23
CA LEU A 14 21.59 1.87 32.19
C LEU A 14 20.27 2.26 32.86
N LEU A 15 19.96 3.56 32.88
CA LEU A 15 18.63 4.05 33.19
C LEU A 15 17.74 3.81 31.97
N ALA A 16 17.10 2.64 31.92
CA ALA A 16 15.94 2.45 31.07
C ALA A 16 14.76 3.20 31.71
N SER A 17 14.51 4.42 31.25
CA SER A 17 13.26 5.12 31.55
C SER A 17 12.10 4.33 30.94
N ALA A 18 11.48 3.46 31.72
CA ALA A 18 10.17 2.91 31.39
C ALA A 18 9.19 4.08 31.45
N VAL A 19 8.90 4.68 30.31
CA VAL A 19 7.74 5.57 30.18
C VAL A 19 6.53 4.68 30.45
N VAL A 20 5.83 4.95 31.56
CA VAL A 20 4.54 4.33 31.85
C VAL A 20 3.59 4.85 30.78
N GLN A 21 3.35 4.04 29.75
CA GLN A 21 2.35 4.32 28.72
C GLN A 21 0.98 4.14 29.37
N ALA A 22 0.17 5.20 29.40
CA ALA A 22 -1.19 5.12 29.90
C ALA A 22 -2.06 4.34 28.91
N ASP A 23 -3.06 3.64 29.44
CA ASP A 23 -4.13 3.10 28.59
C ASP A 23 -4.92 4.28 28.02
N ILE A 24 -5.14 4.28 26.70
CA ILE A 24 -5.94 5.29 26.03
C ILE A 24 -7.27 4.70 25.59
N GLU A 25 -8.33 5.49 25.71
CA GLU A 25 -9.66 5.13 25.22
C GLU A 25 -10.00 6.00 24.02
N VAL A 26 -10.38 5.36 22.91
CA VAL A 26 -10.72 6.03 21.66
C VAL A 26 -12.17 5.71 21.31
N PRO A 27 -13.06 6.72 21.28
CA PRO A 27 -14.43 6.52 20.85
C PRO A 27 -14.46 6.23 19.34
N LEU A 28 -15.05 5.09 18.95
CA LEU A 28 -15.24 4.72 17.55
C LEU A 28 -16.58 5.25 17.00
N GLY A 29 -17.52 5.57 17.89
CA GLY A 29 -18.85 6.10 17.59
C GLY A 29 -19.95 5.14 18.00
N ASN A 30 -21.18 5.37 17.52
CA ASN A 30 -22.28 4.45 17.82
C ASN A 30 -22.17 3.14 17.01
N THR A 31 -22.91 2.11 17.45
CA THR A 31 -22.95 0.79 16.79
C THR A 31 -23.21 0.90 15.29
N GLN A 32 -24.16 1.72 14.87
CA GLN A 32 -24.50 1.93 13.46
C GLN A 32 -23.32 2.49 12.63
N ARG A 33 -22.59 3.47 13.15
CA ARG A 33 -21.41 4.04 12.48
C ARG A 33 -20.33 2.99 12.35
N VAL A 34 -19.99 2.30 13.44
CA VAL A 34 -18.95 1.26 13.42
C VAL A 34 -19.33 0.13 12.47
N THR A 35 -20.61 -0.29 12.43
CA THR A 35 -21.10 -1.27 11.46
C THR A 35 -20.80 -0.86 10.02
N ARG A 36 -21.10 0.39 9.66
CA ARG A 36 -20.86 0.91 8.30
C ARG A 36 -19.38 1.03 7.97
N LEU A 37 -18.59 1.61 8.87
CA LEU A 37 -17.19 1.93 8.60
C LEU A 37 -16.30 0.69 8.64
N PHE A 38 -16.59 -0.29 9.52
CA PHE A 38 -15.85 -1.56 9.57
C PHE A 38 -16.43 -2.64 8.64
N ALA A 39 -17.32 -2.24 7.72
CA ALA A 39 -18.01 -3.11 6.75
C ALA A 39 -18.73 -4.31 7.38
N PHE A 40 -19.15 -4.22 8.64
CA PHE A 40 -19.74 -5.33 9.37
C PHE A 40 -21.21 -5.59 8.95
N PRO A 41 -21.64 -6.85 8.83
CA PRO A 41 -20.81 -8.05 8.72
C PRO A 41 -20.15 -8.12 7.33
N ASN A 42 -18.86 -8.44 7.29
CA ASN A 42 -18.03 -8.38 6.08
C ASN A 42 -17.69 -9.77 5.48
N ASN A 43 -18.17 -10.86 6.07
CA ASN A 43 -17.92 -12.22 5.59
C ASN A 43 -19.06 -13.19 5.91
N CYS A 44 -20.29 -12.66 5.97
CA CYS A 44 -21.50 -13.41 6.27
C CYS A 44 -22.54 -13.29 5.17
N ASN A 45 -23.21 -14.40 4.89
CA ASN A 45 -24.52 -14.41 4.24
C ASN A 45 -25.46 -15.28 5.09
N VAL A 46 -26.11 -16.31 4.54
CA VAL A 46 -26.83 -17.32 5.34
C VAL A 46 -25.87 -18.07 6.28
N ILE A 47 -24.60 -18.21 5.90
CA ILE A 47 -23.52 -18.80 6.70
C ILE A 47 -22.41 -17.76 6.81
N CYS A 48 -21.89 -17.56 8.01
CA CYS A 48 -20.71 -16.72 8.26
C CYS A 48 -19.44 -17.54 8.08
N PHE A 49 -18.52 -17.07 7.24
CA PHE A 49 -17.18 -17.66 7.15
C PHE A 49 -16.42 -17.45 8.47
N ARG A 50 -16.56 -16.26 9.08
CA ARG A 50 -16.09 -15.98 10.45
C ARG A 50 -17.21 -15.28 11.22
N PRO A 51 -17.88 -15.95 12.18
CA PRO A 51 -19.02 -15.36 12.91
C PRO A 51 -18.53 -14.38 13.99
N TRP A 52 -17.79 -13.35 13.58
CA TRP A 52 -17.30 -12.31 14.47
C TRP A 52 -18.43 -11.40 14.94
N THR A 53 -18.30 -10.86 16.15
CA THR A 53 -19.13 -9.73 16.60
C THR A 53 -18.58 -8.42 16.03
N LEU A 54 -19.36 -7.33 16.16
CA LEU A 54 -18.91 -5.99 15.75
C LEU A 54 -17.60 -5.59 16.44
N GLU A 55 -17.48 -5.90 17.73
CA GLU A 55 -16.28 -5.67 18.54
C GLU A 55 -15.09 -6.45 18.00
N GLN A 56 -15.27 -7.74 17.70
CA GLN A 56 -14.20 -8.59 17.17
C GLN A 56 -13.73 -8.12 15.79
N THR A 57 -14.64 -7.71 14.90
CA THR A 57 -14.27 -7.14 13.60
C THR A 57 -13.47 -5.85 13.76
N ALA A 58 -13.91 -4.92 14.62
CA ALA A 58 -13.18 -3.69 14.87
C ALA A 58 -11.81 -3.96 15.52
N GLU A 59 -11.77 -4.79 16.57
CA GLU A 59 -10.56 -5.17 17.29
C GLU A 59 -9.52 -5.81 16.36
N HIS A 60 -9.96 -6.65 15.42
CA HIS A 60 -9.09 -7.29 14.43
C HIS A 60 -8.31 -6.27 13.59
N TYR A 61 -9.00 -5.32 12.97
CA TYR A 61 -8.34 -4.28 12.16
C TYR A 61 -7.48 -3.33 13.02
N LEU A 62 -7.93 -2.99 14.23
CA LEU A 62 -7.14 -2.15 15.12
C LEU A 62 -5.86 -2.85 15.59
N ASN A 63 -5.91 -4.17 15.78
CA ASN A 63 -4.75 -4.98 16.12
C ASN A 63 -3.76 -5.10 14.93
N GLN A 64 -4.25 -5.23 13.69
CA GLN A 64 -3.40 -5.15 12.50
C GLN A 64 -2.65 -3.81 12.43
N SER A 65 -3.34 -2.71 12.74
CA SER A 65 -2.74 -1.36 12.76
C SER A 65 -1.59 -1.29 13.78
N LEU A 66 -1.80 -1.78 15.01
CA LEU A 66 -0.76 -1.83 16.05
C LEU A 66 0.48 -2.61 15.60
N GLN A 67 0.26 -3.78 14.99
CA GLN A 67 1.35 -4.63 14.51
C GLN A 67 2.15 -3.94 13.41
N ARG A 68 1.48 -3.28 12.47
CA ARG A 68 2.11 -2.58 11.33
C ARG A 68 2.79 -1.28 11.72
N ASP A 69 2.34 -0.66 12.80
CA ASP A 69 3.05 0.44 13.44
C ASP A 69 4.23 -0.03 14.31
N GLY A 70 4.45 -1.34 14.46
CA GLY A 70 5.58 -1.90 15.21
C GLY A 70 5.37 -1.97 16.72
N TYR A 71 4.14 -1.76 17.22
CA TYR A 71 3.81 -1.88 18.63
C TYR A 71 3.51 -3.34 19.02
N SER A 72 4.51 -4.21 18.89
CA SER A 72 4.35 -5.68 19.05
C SER A 72 3.87 -6.16 20.43
N ARG A 73 3.96 -5.30 21.47
CA ARG A 73 3.49 -5.58 22.83
C ARG A 73 2.21 -4.83 23.20
N ALA A 74 1.75 -3.93 22.33
CA ALA A 74 0.51 -3.21 22.55
C ALA A 74 -0.68 -4.15 22.40
N LYS A 75 -1.79 -3.75 23.00
CA LYS A 75 -3.07 -4.47 22.89
C LYS A 75 -4.18 -3.47 22.66
N VAL A 76 -5.19 -3.92 21.95
CA VAL A 76 -6.46 -3.22 21.81
C VAL A 76 -7.58 -4.15 22.27
N SER A 77 -8.58 -3.59 22.95
CA SER A 77 -9.86 -4.25 23.16
C SER A 77 -11.00 -3.35 22.73
N VAL A 78 -12.01 -3.88 22.05
CA VAL A 78 -13.20 -3.11 21.65
C VAL A 78 -14.41 -3.53 22.48
N LYS A 79 -15.19 -2.55 22.95
CA LYS A 79 -16.39 -2.79 23.75
C LYS A 79 -17.55 -1.92 23.29
N VAL A 80 -18.76 -2.47 23.46
CA VAL A 80 -20.02 -1.74 23.30
C VAL A 80 -20.64 -1.49 24.68
N HIS A 81 -21.04 -0.25 24.95
CA HIS A 81 -21.80 0.15 26.13
C HIS A 81 -22.81 1.23 25.72
N ASP A 82 -24.10 1.02 26.03
CA ASP A 82 -25.19 1.96 25.68
C ASP A 82 -25.15 2.45 24.22
N ASP A 83 -25.06 1.51 23.26
CA ASP A 83 -24.92 1.76 21.83
C ASP A 83 -23.67 2.53 21.38
N GLN A 84 -22.74 2.83 22.29
CA GLN A 84 -21.44 3.42 21.98
C GLN A 84 -20.36 2.35 21.92
N VAL A 85 -19.50 2.45 20.91
CA VAL A 85 -18.35 1.56 20.71
C VAL A 85 -17.07 2.33 21.00
N ALA A 86 -16.21 1.76 21.85
CA ALA A 86 -14.92 2.34 22.21
C ALA A 86 -13.80 1.29 22.10
N ALA A 87 -12.61 1.73 21.70
CA ALA A 87 -11.39 0.94 21.69
C ALA A 87 -10.48 1.39 22.84
N SER A 88 -10.08 0.45 23.69
CA SER A 88 -9.07 0.68 24.73
C SER A 88 -7.73 0.15 24.24
N PHE A 89 -6.74 1.02 24.10
CA PHE A 89 -5.38 0.65 23.74
C PHE A 89 -4.46 0.71 24.95
N SER A 90 -3.51 -0.23 25.02
CA SER A 90 -2.45 -0.27 26.04
C SER A 90 -1.10 -0.46 25.35
N GLY A 91 -0.03 0.07 25.93
CA GLY A 91 1.33 -0.06 25.37
C GLY A 91 1.58 0.80 24.11
N VAL A 92 0.82 1.89 23.94
CA VAL A 92 0.94 2.86 22.84
C VAL A 92 1.23 4.27 23.38
N PRO A 93 1.73 5.20 22.56
CA PRO A 93 1.80 6.62 22.95
C PRO A 93 0.43 7.25 23.20
N ASP A 94 0.35 8.26 24.08
CA ASP A 94 -0.91 8.95 24.43
C ASP A 94 -1.68 9.51 23.20
N GLY A 95 -0.95 9.85 22.13
CA GLY A 95 -1.51 10.40 20.89
C GLY A 95 -1.97 9.36 19.88
N TYR A 96 -1.78 8.06 20.12
CA TYR A 96 -2.00 7.01 19.11
C TYR A 96 -3.45 6.94 18.59
N GLY A 97 -4.42 7.38 19.38
CA GLY A 97 -5.82 7.45 18.95
C GLY A 97 -6.11 8.52 17.89
N GLN A 98 -5.27 9.55 17.76
CA GLN A 98 -5.56 10.70 16.90
C GLN A 98 -5.61 10.36 15.41
N PRO A 99 -4.64 9.61 14.84
CA PRO A 99 -4.73 9.18 13.45
C PRO A 99 -5.94 8.28 13.17
N LEU A 100 -6.33 7.43 14.14
CA LEU A 100 -7.53 6.59 14.02
C LEU A 100 -8.81 7.44 13.98
N THR A 101 -8.94 8.39 14.91
CA THR A 101 -10.08 9.31 14.92
C THR A 101 -10.16 10.12 13.63
N ALA A 102 -9.03 10.61 13.11
CA ALA A 102 -8.98 11.31 11.83
C ALA A 102 -9.45 10.41 10.67
N LEU A 103 -8.92 9.18 10.58
CA LEU A 103 -9.32 8.20 9.58
C LEU A 103 -10.84 7.94 9.62
N LEU A 104 -11.42 7.68 10.79
CA LEU A 104 -12.86 7.40 10.92
C LEU A 104 -13.73 8.62 10.57
N ASN A 105 -13.29 9.82 10.92
CA ASN A 105 -14.01 11.05 10.55
C ASN A 105 -13.93 11.33 9.05
N THR A 106 -12.82 10.97 8.40
CA THR A 106 -12.69 11.05 6.95
C THR A 106 -13.52 9.96 6.27
N ALA A 107 -13.60 8.77 6.86
CA ALA A 107 -14.38 7.66 6.37
C ALA A 107 -15.90 7.91 6.33
N ASP A 108 -16.43 8.78 7.19
CA ASP A 108 -17.84 9.21 7.10
C ASP A 108 -18.14 9.85 5.73
N LEU A 109 -17.18 10.53 5.10
CA LEU A 109 -17.32 11.08 3.74
C LEU A 109 -17.41 9.97 2.69
N ALA A 110 -16.65 8.89 2.84
CA ALA A 110 -16.75 7.74 1.94
C ALA A 110 -18.11 7.05 2.06
N TYR A 111 -18.64 6.92 3.28
CA TYR A 111 -19.99 6.39 3.50
C TYR A 111 -21.07 7.28 2.85
N GLN A 112 -20.95 8.60 2.96
CA GLN A 112 -21.85 9.54 2.29
C GLN A 112 -21.79 9.37 0.77
N GLY A 113 -20.58 9.31 0.21
CA GLY A 113 -20.36 9.06 -1.22
C GLY A 113 -20.98 7.74 -1.70
N ALA A 114 -20.73 6.64 -0.99
CA ALA A 114 -21.30 5.32 -1.28
C ALA A 114 -22.84 5.32 -1.19
N SER A 115 -23.39 5.98 -0.18
CA SER A 115 -24.84 6.10 0.01
C SER A 115 -25.51 6.87 -1.14
N GLN A 116 -24.88 7.96 -1.59
CA GLN A 116 -25.36 8.72 -2.74
C GLN A 116 -25.23 7.91 -4.03
N LEU A 117 -24.10 7.23 -4.24
CA LEU A 117 -23.88 6.36 -5.41
C LEU A 117 -24.95 5.25 -5.51
N ASN A 118 -25.33 4.67 -4.38
CA ASN A 118 -26.41 3.68 -4.31
C ASN A 118 -27.79 4.30 -4.56
N THR A 119 -28.07 5.49 -4.00
CA THR A 119 -29.31 6.23 -4.24
C THR A 119 -29.49 6.54 -5.74
N ASP A 120 -28.40 6.82 -6.44
CA ASP A 120 -28.37 7.07 -7.88
C ASP A 120 -28.48 5.79 -8.72
N GLY A 121 -28.60 4.61 -8.10
CA GLY A 121 -28.73 3.32 -8.79
C GLY A 121 -27.45 2.82 -9.45
N LYS A 122 -26.28 3.32 -9.03
CA LYS A 122 -24.97 2.99 -9.61
C LYS A 122 -24.12 2.06 -8.74
N TRP A 123 -24.60 1.68 -7.56
CA TRP A 123 -23.93 0.72 -6.70
C TRP A 123 -24.24 -0.70 -7.14
N ALA A 124 -23.22 -1.50 -7.46
CA ALA A 124 -23.43 -2.91 -7.81
C ALA A 124 -23.75 -3.74 -6.55
N TYR A 125 -24.62 -4.73 -6.69
CA TYR A 125 -25.11 -5.55 -5.57
C TYR A 125 -23.99 -6.31 -4.83
N ASN A 126 -22.87 -6.56 -5.49
CA ASN A 126 -21.70 -7.28 -4.96
C ASN A 126 -20.58 -6.35 -4.50
N TRP A 127 -20.82 -5.03 -4.44
CA TRP A 127 -19.87 -4.06 -3.94
C TRP A 127 -20.05 -3.81 -2.44
N TYR A 128 -18.94 -3.62 -1.73
CA TYR A 128 -18.92 -3.26 -0.31
C TYR A 128 -18.09 -1.99 -0.13
N LEU A 129 -18.58 -1.03 0.67
CA LEU A 129 -17.72 0.05 1.14
C LEU A 129 -16.59 -0.57 1.95
N PHE A 130 -15.34 -0.36 1.52
CA PHE A 130 -14.19 -0.91 2.21
C PHE A 130 -13.11 0.17 2.33
N LEU A 131 -12.85 0.55 3.57
CA LEU A 131 -11.86 1.54 3.94
C LEU A 131 -10.53 0.84 4.21
N PRO A 132 -9.37 1.53 4.08
CA PRO A 132 -8.03 0.99 4.35
C PRO A 132 -7.79 0.77 5.85
N LEU A 133 -8.63 -0.06 6.47
CA LEU A 133 -8.57 -0.48 7.86
C LEU A 133 -7.40 -1.42 8.06
N GLY A 134 -6.82 -1.37 9.26
CA GLY A 134 -5.66 -2.18 9.58
C GLY A 134 -4.36 -1.66 9.03
N MET A 135 -4.30 -0.55 8.30
CA MET A 135 -3.04 0.05 7.85
C MET A 135 -2.22 0.63 9.02
N ALA A 136 -0.92 0.83 8.80
CA ALA A 136 -0.10 1.62 9.71
C ALA A 136 -0.73 3.02 9.89
N LEU A 137 -0.96 3.44 11.13
CA LEU A 137 -1.61 4.71 11.45
C LEU A 137 -0.57 5.80 11.74
N GLU A 138 0.47 5.48 12.49
CA GLU A 138 1.46 6.44 12.95
C GLU A 138 2.79 6.30 12.20
N ASN A 139 3.34 5.09 12.12
CA ASN A 139 4.72 4.81 11.67
C ASN A 139 4.85 4.55 10.17
N ARG A 140 3.95 5.14 9.37
CA ARG A 140 3.98 5.05 7.89
C ARG A 140 5.26 5.67 7.31
N LYS A 141 5.73 5.13 6.19
CA LYS A 141 6.94 5.55 5.48
C LYS A 141 6.63 6.09 4.08
N SER A 142 5.53 5.67 3.48
CA SER A 142 5.04 6.14 2.19
C SER A 142 3.56 5.86 2.04
N ILE A 143 2.95 6.49 1.02
CA ILE A 143 1.55 6.29 0.66
C ILE A 143 1.44 5.62 -0.72
N GLU A 144 0.51 4.69 -0.86
CA GLU A 144 0.19 4.01 -2.11
C GLU A 144 -1.20 4.46 -2.56
N LEU A 145 -1.29 5.15 -3.69
CA LEU A 145 -2.57 5.42 -4.32
C LEU A 145 -2.92 4.27 -5.25
N LEU A 146 -4.05 3.61 -4.96
CA LEU A 146 -4.56 2.49 -5.73
C LEU A 146 -5.95 2.79 -6.27
N HIS A 147 -6.40 1.92 -7.17
CA HIS A 147 -7.68 2.07 -7.83
C HIS A 147 -8.83 1.69 -6.87
N PHE A 148 -8.88 0.42 -6.46
CA PHE A 148 -9.86 -0.13 -5.53
C PHE A 148 -9.32 -1.44 -4.91
N PRO A 149 -9.79 -1.83 -3.71
CA PRO A 149 -9.41 -3.10 -3.11
C PRO A 149 -10.20 -4.28 -3.72
N PRO A 150 -9.59 -5.46 -3.91
CA PRO A 150 -10.34 -6.63 -4.33
C PRO A 150 -11.23 -7.15 -3.19
N ASP A 151 -12.43 -7.64 -3.53
CA ASP A 151 -13.43 -8.14 -2.58
C ASP A 151 -12.95 -9.25 -1.64
N TYR A 152 -12.05 -10.12 -2.08
CA TYR A 152 -11.51 -11.20 -1.24
C TYR A 152 -10.62 -10.68 -0.09
N SER A 153 -10.00 -9.50 -0.23
CA SER A 153 -9.23 -8.87 0.86
C SER A 153 -10.14 -8.50 2.04
N LEU A 154 -11.38 -8.12 1.74
CA LEU A 154 -12.45 -7.94 2.71
C LEU A 154 -13.01 -9.30 3.14
N THR A 155 -13.64 -10.02 2.22
CA THR A 155 -14.57 -11.11 2.56
C THR A 155 -13.91 -12.42 2.99
N GLN A 156 -12.67 -12.68 2.56
CA GLN A 156 -11.93 -13.89 2.89
C GLN A 156 -10.79 -13.61 3.88
N ALA A 157 -9.91 -12.67 3.54
CA ALA A 157 -8.70 -12.40 4.32
C ALA A 157 -9.01 -11.61 5.60
N GLN A 158 -9.93 -10.65 5.51
CA GLN A 158 -10.09 -9.59 6.52
C GLN A 158 -8.79 -8.79 6.69
N ASP A 159 -8.05 -8.61 5.61
CA ASP A 159 -6.75 -7.95 5.62
C ASP A 159 -6.57 -7.22 4.29
N TYR A 160 -6.50 -5.89 4.39
CA TYR A 160 -6.35 -5.00 3.24
C TYR A 160 -5.02 -5.19 2.48
N LEU A 161 -3.98 -5.70 3.14
CA LEU A 161 -2.69 -6.00 2.53
C LEU A 161 -2.58 -7.45 2.06
N GLU A 162 -3.60 -8.28 2.27
CA GLU A 162 -3.64 -9.65 1.74
C GLU A 162 -4.28 -9.66 0.35
N SER A 163 -3.44 -9.41 -0.65
CA SER A 163 -3.81 -9.48 -2.06
C SER A 163 -2.61 -9.74 -2.94
N ALA A 164 -2.82 -10.38 -4.09
CA ALA A 164 -1.74 -10.62 -5.04
C ALA A 164 -1.00 -9.31 -5.43
N THR A 165 -1.75 -8.21 -5.57
CA THR A 165 -1.22 -6.87 -5.88
C THR A 165 -0.27 -6.37 -4.78
N THR A 166 -0.71 -6.41 -3.52
CA THR A 166 0.04 -5.90 -2.36
C THR A 166 1.18 -6.83 -1.95
N ASP A 167 0.99 -8.15 -2.03
CA ASP A 167 2.02 -9.16 -1.73
C ASP A 167 3.18 -9.09 -2.71
N ARG A 168 2.87 -8.92 -4.01
CA ARG A 168 3.90 -8.69 -5.02
C ARG A 168 4.69 -7.43 -4.70
N TRP A 169 4.01 -6.33 -4.39
CA TRP A 169 4.69 -5.07 -4.12
C TRP A 169 5.58 -5.13 -2.87
N ALA A 170 5.13 -5.82 -1.81
CA ALA A 170 5.94 -6.13 -0.63
C ALA A 170 7.23 -6.89 -0.98
N THR A 171 7.15 -7.84 -1.91
CA THR A 171 8.31 -8.58 -2.42
C THR A 171 9.30 -7.67 -3.17
N LEU A 172 8.80 -6.70 -3.93
CA LEU A 172 9.64 -5.70 -4.61
C LEU A 172 10.30 -4.72 -3.63
N LEU A 173 9.61 -4.31 -2.57
CA LEU A 173 10.19 -3.53 -1.47
C LEU A 173 11.30 -4.33 -0.76
N THR A 174 11.07 -5.64 -0.56
CA THR A 174 12.08 -6.54 0.03
C THR A 174 13.31 -6.68 -0.87
N SER A 175 13.11 -6.79 -2.18
CA SER A 175 14.20 -6.78 -3.17
C SER A 175 15.02 -5.49 -3.14
N ASN A 176 14.44 -4.41 -2.61
CA ASN A 176 15.07 -3.10 -2.41
C ASN A 176 15.58 -2.87 -0.97
N GLY A 177 15.66 -3.92 -0.16
CA GLY A 177 16.30 -3.89 1.16
C GLY A 177 15.38 -3.47 2.30
N ILE A 178 14.06 -3.41 2.09
CA ILE A 178 13.11 -3.28 3.21
C ILE A 178 12.91 -4.67 3.84
N PRO A 179 13.11 -4.83 5.16
CA PRO A 179 12.78 -6.10 5.82
C PRO A 179 11.30 -6.46 5.61
N ALA A 180 10.99 -7.75 5.39
CA ALA A 180 9.61 -8.20 5.12
C ALA A 180 8.61 -7.76 6.22
N GLY A 181 9.02 -7.79 7.49
CA GLY A 181 8.18 -7.33 8.60
C GLY A 181 7.96 -5.81 8.65
N GLU A 182 8.70 -5.03 7.87
CA GLU A 182 8.61 -3.58 7.80
C GLU A 182 7.91 -3.06 6.53
N THR A 183 7.66 -3.91 5.52
CA THR A 183 6.99 -3.48 4.28
C THR A 183 5.59 -2.90 4.51
N PRO A 184 4.77 -3.34 5.49
CA PRO A 184 3.45 -2.75 5.70
C PRO A 184 3.49 -1.24 6.00
N ALA A 185 4.56 -0.74 6.62
CA ALA A 185 4.71 0.69 6.88
C ALA A 185 4.87 1.52 5.59
N TYR A 186 5.30 0.90 4.48
CA TYR A 186 5.41 1.53 3.17
C TYR A 186 4.11 1.42 2.35
N GLN A 187 3.22 0.50 2.74
CA GLN A 187 2.02 0.14 1.98
C GLN A 187 0.75 0.73 2.59
N THR A 188 0.79 1.98 3.06
CA THR A 188 -0.44 2.65 3.50
C THR A 188 -1.24 3.08 2.28
N ILE A 189 -2.39 2.45 2.06
CA ILE A 189 -3.17 2.61 0.83
C ILE A 189 -4.23 3.70 0.96
N ILE A 190 -4.41 4.47 -0.12
CA ILE A 190 -5.61 5.25 -0.40
C ILE A 190 -6.16 4.77 -1.74
N ASP A 191 -7.37 4.21 -1.71
CA ASP A 191 -8.09 3.89 -2.94
C ASP A 191 -8.90 5.07 -3.43
N ILE A 192 -8.81 5.35 -4.73
CA ILE A 192 -9.68 6.35 -5.37
C ILE A 192 -11.13 5.86 -5.43
N ALA A 193 -11.39 4.57 -5.38
CA ALA A 193 -12.70 4.01 -5.11
C ALA A 193 -12.60 3.09 -3.88
N PRO A 194 -13.02 3.53 -2.67
CA PRO A 194 -12.99 2.71 -1.45
C PRO A 194 -14.11 1.66 -1.47
N ILE A 195 -14.13 0.85 -2.53
CA ILE A 195 -15.16 -0.14 -2.82
C ILE A 195 -14.47 -1.48 -3.04
N ALA A 196 -14.68 -2.41 -2.11
CA ALA A 196 -14.36 -3.82 -2.32
C ALA A 196 -15.23 -4.38 -3.44
N ALA A 197 -14.59 -4.74 -4.55
CA ALA A 197 -15.23 -5.22 -5.76
C ALA A 197 -14.43 -6.38 -6.38
N PRO A 198 -15.02 -7.18 -7.29
CA PRO A 198 -14.27 -8.20 -8.02
C PRO A 198 -13.02 -7.60 -8.69
N SER A 199 -11.92 -8.36 -8.71
CA SER A 199 -10.62 -7.86 -9.20
C SER A 199 -10.61 -7.39 -10.67
N ASN A 200 -11.64 -7.74 -11.45
CA ASN A 200 -11.83 -7.31 -12.83
C ASN A 200 -12.84 -6.14 -13.00
N ALA A 201 -13.38 -5.58 -11.92
CA ALA A 201 -14.41 -4.54 -11.94
C ALA A 201 -13.90 -3.13 -12.27
N GLY A 202 -12.59 -2.97 -12.55
CA GLY A 202 -11.97 -1.64 -12.69
C GLY A 202 -12.65 -0.73 -13.70
N LYS A 203 -13.12 -1.29 -14.83
CA LYS A 203 -13.84 -0.50 -15.85
C LYS A 203 -15.19 0.03 -15.34
N ASP A 204 -15.87 -0.73 -14.50
CA ASP A 204 -17.19 -0.38 -13.98
C ASP A 204 -17.12 0.77 -12.95
N LEU A 205 -15.93 1.02 -12.39
CA LEU A 205 -15.67 2.06 -11.39
C LEU A 205 -15.28 3.42 -11.99
N GLU A 206 -14.94 3.51 -13.28
CA GLU A 206 -14.43 4.76 -13.90
C GLU A 206 -15.37 5.96 -13.72
N ALA A 207 -16.69 5.72 -13.68
CA ALA A 207 -17.71 6.76 -13.53
C ALA A 207 -18.08 7.08 -12.07
N VAL A 208 -17.45 6.42 -11.08
CA VAL A 208 -17.87 6.52 -9.66
C VAL A 208 -16.93 7.37 -8.81
N TYR A 209 -15.71 7.67 -9.27
CA TYR A 209 -14.70 8.33 -8.43
C TYR A 209 -15.14 9.68 -7.86
N SER A 210 -15.95 10.44 -8.60
CA SER A 210 -16.41 11.78 -8.16
C SER A 210 -17.29 11.75 -6.91
N TYR A 211 -17.92 10.60 -6.61
CA TYR A 211 -18.71 10.45 -5.37
C TYR A 211 -17.83 10.44 -4.12
N PHE A 212 -16.53 10.20 -4.28
CA PHE A 212 -15.58 10.06 -3.17
C PHE A 212 -14.56 11.21 -3.12
N THR A 213 -14.72 12.29 -3.88
CA THR A 213 -13.70 13.37 -3.96
C THR A 213 -13.33 13.97 -2.61
N ASP A 214 -14.32 14.26 -1.76
CA ASP A 214 -14.05 14.81 -0.42
C ASP A 214 -13.29 13.82 0.47
N TYR A 215 -13.63 12.53 0.40
CA TYR A 215 -12.89 11.47 1.07
C TYR A 215 -11.45 11.37 0.54
N GLN A 216 -11.27 11.25 -0.77
CA GLN A 216 -9.97 11.02 -1.40
C GLN A 216 -8.98 12.16 -1.10
N THR A 217 -9.41 13.41 -1.30
CA THR A 217 -8.55 14.59 -1.10
C THR A 217 -8.20 14.77 0.37
N ARG A 218 -9.15 14.50 1.28
CA ARG A 218 -8.91 14.52 2.73
C ARG A 218 -7.97 13.40 3.17
N MET A 219 -8.13 12.18 2.66
CA MET A 219 -7.19 11.07 2.91
C MET A 219 -5.78 11.42 2.43
N VAL A 220 -5.64 11.98 1.23
CA VAL A 220 -4.32 12.41 0.73
C VAL A 220 -3.70 13.43 1.68
N LYS A 221 -4.45 14.45 2.10
CA LYS A 221 -3.96 15.44 3.07
C LYS A 221 -3.58 14.82 4.42
N GLU A 222 -4.50 14.08 5.05
CA GLU A 222 -4.32 13.55 6.41
C GLU A 222 -3.26 12.45 6.48
N LEU A 223 -3.08 11.69 5.38
CA LEU A 223 -2.11 10.60 5.38
C LEU A 223 -0.72 10.99 4.88
N SER A 224 -0.61 11.95 3.96
CA SER A 224 0.68 12.35 3.40
C SER A 224 1.37 13.47 4.19
N LEU A 225 0.64 14.31 4.92
CA LEU A 225 1.24 15.44 5.63
C LEU A 225 1.44 15.13 7.11
N ARG A 226 2.66 15.34 7.60
CA ARG A 226 3.01 15.23 9.01
C ARG A 226 3.67 16.51 9.52
N PRO A 227 3.73 16.72 10.85
CA PRO A 227 4.45 17.84 11.44
C PRO A 227 5.93 17.90 11.03
N ASP A 228 6.57 16.75 10.80
CA ASP A 228 7.99 16.60 10.48
C ASP A 228 8.29 16.50 8.97
N GLY A 229 7.25 16.48 8.12
CA GLY A 229 7.42 16.48 6.67
C GLY A 229 6.30 15.80 5.91
N ALA A 230 6.40 15.84 4.58
CA ALA A 230 5.51 15.10 3.69
C ALA A 230 6.03 13.69 3.44
N LEU A 231 5.14 12.70 3.41
CA LEU A 231 5.44 11.35 2.97
C LEU A 231 5.41 11.25 1.45
N PRO A 232 6.35 10.51 0.84
CA PRO A 232 6.32 10.23 -0.60
C PRO A 232 5.11 9.35 -0.95
N MET A 233 4.66 9.47 -2.20
CA MET A 233 3.51 8.76 -2.70
C MET A 233 3.81 8.04 -4.01
N VAL A 234 3.25 6.84 -4.19
CA VAL A 234 3.30 6.11 -5.46
C VAL A 234 1.89 6.00 -6.03
N ALA A 235 1.74 6.38 -7.30
CA ALA A 235 0.49 6.39 -8.03
C ALA A 235 0.43 5.20 -9.00
N PHE A 236 -0.33 4.18 -8.62
CA PHE A 236 -0.39 2.91 -9.33
C PHE A 236 -1.48 2.90 -10.39
N GLY A 237 -1.09 2.65 -11.65
CA GLY A 237 -2.07 2.42 -12.71
C GLY A 237 -2.54 3.68 -13.44
N ALA A 238 -3.31 3.48 -14.50
CA ALA A 238 -3.80 4.60 -15.33
C ALA A 238 -4.96 5.38 -14.68
N PRO A 239 -5.95 4.73 -14.03
CA PRO A 239 -7.04 5.43 -13.34
C PRO A 239 -6.53 6.39 -12.27
N VAL A 240 -5.60 5.95 -11.42
CA VAL A 240 -5.01 6.77 -10.35
C VAL A 240 -4.23 7.96 -10.90
N ARG A 241 -3.41 7.76 -11.94
CA ARG A 241 -2.66 8.87 -12.57
C ARG A 241 -3.59 9.87 -13.25
N SER A 242 -4.71 9.41 -13.81
CA SER A 242 -5.76 10.28 -14.37
C SER A 242 -6.48 11.06 -13.27
N TRP A 243 -6.77 10.40 -12.14
CA TRP A 243 -7.33 11.02 -10.95
C TRP A 243 -6.43 12.13 -10.40
N ILE A 244 -5.10 11.91 -10.31
CA ILE A 244 -4.15 12.95 -9.91
C ILE A 244 -4.22 14.17 -10.84
N LYS A 245 -4.29 13.94 -12.15
CA LYS A 245 -4.43 15.03 -13.13
C LYS A 245 -5.73 15.81 -12.91
N GLN A 246 -6.82 15.11 -12.63
CA GLN A 246 -8.12 15.73 -12.38
C GLN A 246 -8.12 16.56 -11.10
N GLN A 247 -7.58 16.03 -10.00
CA GLN A 247 -7.67 16.69 -8.69
C GLN A 247 -6.58 17.73 -8.45
N TYR A 248 -5.38 17.52 -8.98
CA TYR A 248 -4.21 18.36 -8.70
C TYR A 248 -3.58 18.99 -9.95
N GLY A 249 -4.13 18.74 -11.14
CA GLY A 249 -3.61 19.28 -12.41
C GLY A 249 -2.29 18.68 -12.87
N GLN A 250 -1.76 17.68 -12.17
CA GLN A 250 -0.45 17.09 -12.45
C GLN A 250 -0.54 15.89 -13.38
N THR A 251 0.30 15.85 -14.41
CA THR A 251 0.43 14.66 -15.26
C THR A 251 1.60 13.81 -14.78
N VAL A 252 1.33 12.55 -14.46
CA VAL A 252 2.35 11.62 -13.95
C VAL A 252 2.44 10.41 -14.89
N ALA A 253 3.62 10.19 -15.47
CA ALA A 253 3.93 9.02 -16.28
C ALA A 253 4.44 7.85 -15.41
N VAL A 254 4.47 6.63 -15.93
CA VAL A 254 5.21 5.53 -15.28
C VAL A 254 6.69 5.91 -15.22
N LEU A 255 7.30 5.84 -14.04
CA LEU A 255 8.61 6.40 -13.73
C LEU A 255 8.73 7.92 -13.99
N GLY A 256 7.61 8.63 -13.94
CA GLY A 256 7.56 10.09 -13.93
C GLY A 256 7.30 10.62 -12.52
N LEU A 257 7.95 11.73 -12.17
CA LEU A 257 7.72 12.44 -10.91
C LEU A 257 6.83 13.66 -11.13
N ALA A 258 5.98 13.94 -10.15
CA ALA A 258 5.28 15.21 -10.01
C ALA A 258 5.23 15.64 -8.54
N GLN A 259 4.82 16.88 -8.30
CA GLN A 259 4.49 17.37 -6.97
C GLN A 259 3.02 17.78 -6.93
N ILE A 260 2.27 17.23 -5.99
CA ILE A 260 0.91 17.69 -5.66
C ILE A 260 0.97 18.55 -4.40
N SER A 261 -0.03 19.39 -4.16
CA SER A 261 -0.13 20.19 -2.93
C SER A 261 -1.47 19.89 -2.25
N PRO A 262 -1.53 18.93 -1.30
CA PRO A 262 -2.75 18.65 -0.55
C PRO A 262 -3.17 19.81 0.35
N GLU A 263 -2.21 20.66 0.73
CA GLU A 263 -2.44 21.96 1.34
C GLU A 263 -1.56 23.03 0.67
N PRO A 264 -1.98 24.30 0.65
CA PRO A 264 -1.15 25.39 0.15
C PRO A 264 0.24 25.42 0.83
N GLY A 265 1.29 25.42 0.01
CA GLY A 265 2.68 25.49 0.49
C GLY A 265 3.24 24.18 1.07
N LYS A 266 2.50 23.06 1.02
CA LYS A 266 2.96 21.75 1.49
C LYS A 266 2.99 20.73 0.35
N PRO A 267 4.07 20.71 -0.46
CA PRO A 267 4.15 19.80 -1.60
C PRO A 267 4.46 18.36 -1.17
N VAL A 268 3.90 17.41 -1.90
CA VAL A 268 4.12 15.98 -1.76
C VAL A 268 4.66 15.43 -3.09
N TRP A 269 5.77 14.69 -3.03
CA TRP A 269 6.31 14.01 -4.20
C TRP A 269 5.48 12.77 -4.55
N VAL A 270 5.11 12.67 -5.83
CA VAL A 270 4.36 11.55 -6.38
C VAL A 270 5.14 10.92 -7.52
N LEU A 271 5.38 9.62 -7.42
CA LEU A 271 5.93 8.80 -8.50
C LEU A 271 4.81 8.02 -9.19
N GLY A 272 4.73 8.08 -10.52
CA GLY A 272 3.84 7.19 -11.26
C GLY A 272 4.46 5.80 -11.44
N ALA A 273 3.66 4.76 -11.26
CA ALA A 273 4.06 3.37 -11.43
C ALA A 273 3.02 2.60 -12.27
N ASN A 274 3.41 1.45 -12.82
CA ASN A 274 2.42 0.49 -13.31
C ASN A 274 1.57 0.01 -12.14
N HIS A 275 0.32 -0.35 -12.37
CA HIS A 275 -0.43 -1.08 -11.35
C HIS A 275 0.31 -2.39 -11.01
N PRO A 276 0.45 -2.82 -9.73
CA PRO A 276 1.31 -3.97 -9.41
C PRO A 276 0.87 -5.27 -10.10
N SER A 277 -0.43 -5.43 -10.41
CA SER A 277 -0.94 -6.58 -11.15
C SER A 277 -0.75 -6.52 -12.67
N TYR A 278 -0.35 -5.36 -13.23
CA TYR A 278 -0.17 -5.17 -14.67
C TYR A 278 0.88 -6.13 -15.25
N ILE A 279 1.85 -6.56 -14.44
CA ILE A 279 2.88 -7.53 -14.84
C ILE A 279 2.29 -8.82 -15.42
N TRP A 280 1.18 -9.34 -14.88
CA TRP A 280 0.61 -10.61 -15.32
C TRP A 280 -0.11 -10.46 -16.66
N TYR A 281 -0.69 -9.28 -16.91
CA TYR A 281 -1.22 -8.93 -18.22
C TYR A 281 -0.10 -8.74 -19.25
N ALA A 282 0.92 -7.96 -18.89
CA ALA A 282 2.05 -7.64 -19.75
C ALA A 282 2.90 -8.88 -20.08
N ALA A 283 2.93 -9.87 -19.19
CA ALA A 283 3.65 -11.13 -19.37
C ALA A 283 2.76 -12.28 -19.88
N SER A 284 1.48 -12.07 -20.15
CA SER A 284 0.62 -13.13 -20.70
C SER A 284 0.88 -13.33 -22.20
N PRO A 285 1.19 -14.55 -22.68
CA PRO A 285 1.27 -14.84 -24.11
C PRO A 285 -0.03 -14.53 -24.86
N ASP A 286 -1.20 -14.67 -24.21
CA ASP A 286 -2.51 -14.38 -24.80
C ASP A 286 -2.64 -12.90 -25.21
N THR A 287 -1.94 -12.01 -24.51
CA THR A 287 -1.86 -10.58 -24.85
C THR A 287 -1.10 -10.33 -26.16
N TYR A 288 -0.33 -11.30 -26.66
CA TYR A 288 0.55 -11.19 -27.83
C TYR A 288 0.36 -12.34 -28.82
N ASP A 289 -0.89 -12.77 -29.05
CA ASP A 289 -1.24 -13.82 -30.03
C ASP A 289 -0.52 -15.16 -29.79
N GLY A 290 -0.32 -15.51 -28.51
CA GLY A 290 0.39 -16.72 -28.08
C GLY A 290 1.92 -16.60 -28.12
N ASN A 291 2.48 -15.42 -28.41
CA ASN A 291 3.92 -15.23 -28.48
C ASN A 291 4.55 -14.99 -27.10
N GLU A 292 5.03 -16.08 -26.48
CA GLU A 292 5.70 -16.04 -25.18
C GLU A 292 6.94 -15.13 -25.17
N GLN A 293 7.73 -15.10 -26.25
CA GLN A 293 8.94 -14.27 -26.30
C GLN A 293 8.61 -12.76 -26.23
N LYS A 294 7.56 -12.31 -26.92
CA LYS A 294 7.09 -10.92 -26.83
C LYS A 294 6.51 -10.61 -25.45
N ALA A 295 5.78 -11.56 -24.87
CA ALA A 295 5.22 -11.43 -23.53
C ALA A 295 6.34 -11.34 -22.46
N ASP A 296 7.39 -12.15 -22.59
CA ASP A 296 8.59 -12.08 -21.74
C ASP A 296 9.29 -10.73 -21.89
N GLU A 297 9.45 -10.23 -23.12
CA GLU A 297 10.08 -8.92 -23.35
C GLU A 297 9.30 -7.78 -22.67
N ALA A 298 7.97 -7.79 -22.80
CA ALA A 298 7.09 -6.84 -22.12
C ALA A 298 7.16 -6.98 -20.60
N GLY A 299 7.06 -8.22 -20.09
CA GLY A 299 7.15 -8.53 -18.67
C GLY A 299 8.47 -8.10 -18.03
N LEU A 300 9.60 -8.33 -18.70
CA LEU A 300 10.93 -7.89 -18.23
C LEU A 300 11.01 -6.36 -18.12
N LYS A 301 10.45 -5.62 -19.08
CA LYS A 301 10.40 -4.15 -19.04
C LYS A 301 9.54 -3.65 -17.89
N VAL A 302 8.36 -4.23 -17.68
CA VAL A 302 7.48 -3.90 -16.54
C VAL A 302 8.16 -4.25 -15.21
N MET A 303 8.82 -5.40 -15.10
CA MET A 303 9.57 -5.77 -13.89
C MET A 303 10.68 -4.76 -13.57
N GLY A 304 11.44 -4.32 -14.58
CA GLY A 304 12.47 -3.30 -14.41
C GLY A 304 11.90 -1.94 -13.97
N GLN A 305 10.72 -1.57 -14.46
CA GLN A 305 10.01 -0.37 -14.04
C GLN A 305 9.53 -0.47 -12.59
N ASP A 306 8.87 -1.57 -12.24
CA ASP A 306 8.30 -1.78 -10.91
C ASP A 306 9.38 -1.86 -9.84
N LEU A 307 10.49 -2.57 -10.09
CA LEU A 307 11.65 -2.59 -9.19
C LEU A 307 12.26 -1.20 -9.00
N SER A 308 12.29 -0.37 -10.05
CA SER A 308 12.78 1.00 -9.98
C SER A 308 11.86 1.90 -9.15
N ALA A 309 10.54 1.70 -9.25
CA ALA A 309 9.56 2.45 -8.48
C ALA A 309 9.54 2.02 -7.00
N ALA A 310 9.58 0.72 -6.71
CA ALA A 310 9.72 0.19 -5.36
C ALA A 310 11.04 0.65 -4.70
N CYS A 311 12.14 0.71 -5.46
CA CYS A 311 13.40 1.29 -5.00
C CYS A 311 13.26 2.75 -4.57
N TRP A 312 12.57 3.55 -5.38
CA TRP A 312 12.34 4.96 -5.08
C TRP A 312 11.48 5.13 -3.84
N GLN A 313 10.39 4.36 -3.72
CA GLN A 313 9.53 4.36 -2.54
C GLN A 313 10.29 3.96 -1.28
N ALA A 314 11.06 2.87 -1.33
CA ALA A 314 11.92 2.42 -0.24
C ALA A 314 12.90 3.52 0.19
N GLY A 315 13.63 4.11 -0.76
CA GLY A 315 14.62 5.15 -0.47
C GLY A 315 14.00 6.44 0.07
N MET A 316 12.90 6.92 -0.51
CA MET A 316 12.20 8.12 -0.02
C MET A 316 11.56 7.87 1.35
N GLY A 317 11.00 6.68 1.59
CA GLY A 317 10.39 6.36 2.89
C GLY A 317 11.41 6.18 4.01
N GLN A 318 12.62 5.67 3.70
CA GLN A 318 13.72 5.61 4.66
C GLN A 318 14.34 6.99 4.93
N LYS A 319 14.45 7.83 3.90
CA LYS A 319 15.11 9.13 3.97
C LYS A 319 14.28 10.20 3.24
N PRO A 320 13.22 10.75 3.87
CA PRO A 320 12.29 11.68 3.21
C PRO A 320 12.93 12.97 2.68
N ALA A 321 14.06 13.39 3.25
CA ALA A 321 14.81 14.57 2.81
C ALA A 321 15.68 14.32 1.55
N SER A 322 15.66 13.10 0.99
CA SER A 322 16.44 12.78 -0.22
C SER A 322 15.91 13.50 -1.45
N ASP A 323 16.78 13.82 -2.40
CA ASP A 323 16.35 14.38 -3.69
C ASP A 323 15.61 13.30 -4.52
N ALA A 324 14.31 13.51 -4.75
CA ALA A 324 13.46 12.56 -5.44
C ALA A 324 13.91 12.25 -6.87
N ASN A 325 14.44 13.26 -7.60
CA ASN A 325 14.88 13.09 -8.99
C ASN A 325 16.20 12.32 -9.06
N VAL A 326 17.15 12.64 -8.18
CA VAL A 326 18.44 11.93 -8.09
C VAL A 326 18.20 10.47 -7.69
N LEU A 327 17.36 10.24 -6.68
CA LEU A 327 17.03 8.89 -6.23
C LEU A 327 16.36 8.07 -7.32
N LEU A 328 15.37 8.63 -8.04
CA LEU A 328 14.70 7.89 -9.13
C LEU A 328 15.68 7.50 -10.23
N LYS A 329 16.55 8.43 -10.66
CA LYS A 329 17.59 8.14 -11.65
C LYS A 329 18.54 7.04 -11.18
N ALA A 330 18.93 7.06 -9.90
CA ALA A 330 19.76 6.02 -9.31
C ALA A 330 19.04 4.67 -9.31
N CYS A 331 17.77 4.61 -8.92
CA CYS A 331 16.96 3.40 -8.93
C CYS A 331 16.79 2.81 -10.33
N MET A 332 16.48 3.65 -11.33
CA MET A 332 16.42 3.23 -12.74
C MET A 332 17.76 2.74 -13.27
N ASN A 333 18.88 3.30 -12.80
CA ASN A 333 20.20 2.81 -13.17
C ASN A 333 20.50 1.46 -12.51
N THR A 334 20.18 1.31 -11.23
CA THR A 334 20.34 0.06 -10.50
C THR A 334 19.60 -1.07 -11.20
N TRP A 335 18.30 -0.96 -11.43
CA TRP A 335 17.51 -2.11 -11.90
C TRP A 335 17.53 -2.30 -13.42
N GLN A 336 17.59 -1.22 -14.21
CA GLN A 336 17.47 -1.35 -15.66
C GLN A 336 18.82 -1.35 -16.38
N VAL A 337 19.94 -1.17 -15.65
CA VAL A 337 21.30 -1.16 -16.24
C VAL A 337 22.24 -2.07 -15.45
N THR A 338 22.50 -1.76 -14.18
CA THR A 338 23.54 -2.45 -13.39
C THR A 338 23.12 -3.84 -12.95
N ARG A 339 21.86 -4.01 -12.52
CA ARG A 339 21.29 -5.27 -12.00
C ARG A 339 20.24 -5.89 -12.94
N LYS A 340 20.34 -5.61 -14.23
CA LYS A 340 19.40 -6.13 -15.24
C LYS A 340 19.30 -7.66 -15.27
N GLU A 341 20.38 -8.38 -14.94
CA GLU A 341 20.37 -9.85 -14.80
C GLU A 341 19.51 -10.27 -13.59
N GLN A 342 19.62 -9.58 -12.45
CA GLN A 342 18.75 -9.83 -11.31
C GLN A 342 17.28 -9.47 -11.60
N THR A 343 17.02 -8.40 -12.35
CA THR A 343 15.66 -8.08 -12.84
C THR A 343 15.09 -9.23 -13.67
N CYS A 344 15.92 -9.86 -14.51
CA CYS A 344 15.53 -11.03 -15.29
C CYS A 344 15.21 -12.23 -14.39
N GLU A 345 16.08 -12.54 -13.43
CA GLU A 345 15.88 -13.66 -12.50
C GLU A 345 14.61 -13.48 -11.66
N LEU A 346 14.36 -12.28 -11.15
CA LEU A 346 13.15 -11.97 -10.40
C LEU A 346 11.90 -12.09 -11.27
N PHE A 347 11.94 -11.67 -12.53
CA PHE A 347 10.84 -11.87 -13.46
C PHE A 347 10.53 -13.37 -13.66
N TYR A 348 11.53 -14.18 -14.00
CA TYR A 348 11.28 -15.59 -14.29
C TYR A 348 10.90 -16.41 -13.06
N THR A 349 11.41 -16.07 -11.89
CA THR A 349 11.03 -16.77 -10.65
C THR A 349 9.64 -16.38 -10.17
N SER A 350 9.25 -15.10 -10.24
CA SER A 350 7.98 -14.62 -9.68
C SER A 350 6.80 -14.57 -10.67
N VAL A 351 7.06 -14.62 -11.97
CA VAL A 351 6.01 -14.48 -13.01
C VAL A 351 5.90 -15.74 -13.89
N ARG A 352 7.00 -16.49 -14.05
CA ARG A 352 7.04 -17.73 -14.83
C ARG A 352 7.23 -18.98 -13.98
N ASP A 353 7.25 -18.82 -12.66
CA ASP A 353 7.40 -19.90 -11.68
C ASP A 353 8.62 -20.82 -11.92
N LEU A 354 9.70 -20.27 -12.51
CA LEU A 354 10.94 -21.00 -12.68
C LEU A 354 11.70 -21.10 -11.35
N THR A 355 12.46 -22.18 -11.16
CA THR A 355 13.42 -22.22 -10.04
C THR A 355 14.53 -21.19 -10.24
N ALA A 356 15.26 -20.84 -9.18
CA ALA A 356 16.37 -19.90 -9.26
C ALA A 356 17.42 -20.35 -10.30
N GLU A 357 17.73 -21.64 -10.37
CA GLU A 357 18.68 -22.21 -11.32
C GLU A 357 18.18 -22.10 -12.77
N GLN A 358 16.88 -22.39 -12.98
CA GLN A 358 16.26 -22.28 -14.31
C GLN A 358 16.19 -20.83 -14.78
N ALA A 359 15.82 -19.91 -13.90
CA ALA A 359 15.79 -18.48 -14.19
C ALA A 359 17.19 -17.96 -14.54
N ASN A 360 18.20 -18.29 -13.74
CA ASN A 360 19.59 -17.90 -14.01
C ASN A 360 20.08 -18.44 -15.37
N ALA A 361 19.82 -19.72 -15.66
CA ALA A 361 20.18 -20.32 -16.94
C ALA A 361 19.48 -19.63 -18.12
N LYS A 362 18.18 -19.32 -17.99
CA LYS A 362 17.40 -18.59 -19.00
C LYS A 362 17.96 -17.17 -19.23
N CYS A 363 18.26 -16.44 -18.16
CA CYS A 363 18.82 -15.09 -18.19
C CYS A 363 20.26 -15.03 -18.74
N ALA A 364 21.00 -16.14 -18.69
CA ALA A 364 22.34 -16.24 -19.26
C ALA A 364 22.37 -16.39 -20.80
N THR A 365 21.23 -16.68 -21.44
CA THR A 365 21.15 -16.89 -22.90
C THR A 365 21.50 -15.63 -23.70
N PRO A 366 22.14 -15.76 -24.88
CA PRO A 366 22.50 -14.60 -25.71
C PRO A 366 21.31 -13.71 -26.08
N THR A 367 20.17 -14.33 -26.41
CA THR A 367 18.93 -13.62 -26.78
C THR A 367 18.42 -12.76 -25.64
N LEU A 368 18.34 -13.30 -24.42
CA LEU A 368 17.90 -12.52 -23.27
C LEU A 368 18.92 -11.43 -22.90
N LYS A 369 20.22 -11.72 -22.96
CA LYS A 369 21.26 -10.71 -22.71
C LYS A 369 21.13 -9.49 -23.63
N GLU A 370 20.71 -9.68 -24.87
CA GLU A 370 20.43 -8.58 -25.78
C GLU A 370 19.15 -7.83 -25.39
N GLN A 371 18.06 -8.54 -25.09
CA GLN A 371 16.81 -7.92 -24.61
C GLN A 371 17.02 -7.10 -23.33
N LEU A 372 17.85 -7.57 -22.39
CA LEU A 372 18.16 -6.86 -21.16
C LEU A 372 18.90 -5.53 -21.36
N LYS A 373 19.55 -5.31 -22.51
CA LYS A 373 20.11 -3.99 -22.85
C LYS A 373 19.02 -2.97 -23.20
N GLN A 374 17.80 -3.44 -23.48
CA GLN A 374 16.67 -2.64 -23.95
C GLN A 374 15.58 -2.44 -22.88
N LEU A 375 15.88 -2.67 -21.59
CA LEU A 375 14.88 -2.52 -20.51
C LEU A 375 14.31 -1.10 -20.39
N ARG A 376 15.05 -0.08 -20.83
CA ARG A 376 14.59 1.32 -20.86
C ARG A 376 13.76 1.68 -22.09
N SER A 377 13.78 0.82 -23.11
CA SER A 377 13.04 1.04 -24.34
C SER A 377 11.56 0.73 -24.12
N PRO A 378 10.63 1.37 -24.86
CA PRO A 378 9.20 1.09 -24.73
C PRO A 378 8.87 -0.41 -24.84
N ALA A 379 7.88 -0.86 -24.07
CA ALA A 379 7.39 -2.24 -24.17
C ALA A 379 6.78 -2.52 -25.55
N PRO A 380 6.83 -3.78 -26.04
CA PRO A 380 6.05 -4.20 -27.18
C PRO A 380 4.58 -3.81 -27.01
N LEU A 381 3.94 -3.42 -28.12
CA LEU A 381 2.51 -3.11 -28.10
C LEU A 381 1.70 -4.40 -27.95
N PRO A 382 0.75 -4.46 -27.00
CA PRO A 382 -0.14 -5.62 -26.85
C PRO A 382 -1.15 -5.69 -28.00
N SER A 383 -1.59 -6.91 -28.34
CA SER A 383 -2.66 -7.16 -29.32
C SER A 383 -4.05 -6.93 -28.72
N LEU A 384 -4.16 -6.99 -27.39
CA LEU A 384 -5.37 -6.69 -26.62
C LEU A 384 -5.24 -5.32 -25.93
N ALA A 385 -6.37 -4.70 -25.58
CA ALA A 385 -6.35 -3.53 -24.71
C ALA A 385 -6.05 -3.95 -23.26
N PRO A 386 -5.24 -3.17 -22.51
CA PRO A 386 -4.99 -3.47 -21.11
C PRO A 386 -6.26 -3.28 -20.28
N PRO A 387 -6.47 -4.09 -19.23
CA PRO A 387 -7.54 -3.87 -18.27
C PRO A 387 -7.37 -2.50 -17.58
N ALA A 388 -8.47 -1.94 -17.08
CA ALA A 388 -8.49 -0.70 -16.31
C ALA A 388 -7.91 -0.94 -14.90
N LEU A 389 -6.57 -0.93 -14.82
CA LEU A 389 -5.76 -1.16 -13.63
C LEU A 389 -5.11 0.12 -13.12
#